data_AF-A0A6M5YU38-F1
#
_entry.id   AF-A0A6M5YU38-F1
#
_cell.length_a   1.000
_cell.length_b   1.000
_cell.length_c   1.000
_cell.angle_alpha   90.00
_cell.angle_beta   90.00
_cell.angle_gamma   90.00
#
_symmetry.space_group_name_H-M   'P 1'
#
loop_
_entity.id
_entity.type
_entity.pdbx_description
1 polymer ?
#
loop_
_entity_poly.entity_id
_entity_poly.type
_entity_poly.pdbx_seq_one_letter_code
_entity_poly.pdbx_strand_id
1 'polypeptide(L)'
;MWQPFDTFGEIKGRVRGVSVPYPNGQVLVWTDRGLFSLWYFRSAFVNELARPDQAESLFDAATGVLTWNGAAYRMLGACAPANDPRAFTRHPGGDRVALDPDTDAAHVLDAAGRVQQTIEGVGAASEPWAVAAFGPDGKALVLADPTHVRVFRYQAEAGKERPRWAAVAAAADQKQLLRAVQDNPDEDTPRLMYADWLEEHDDPARAEFVRVQCRLAERGRREPVPPADPDRQREFQLQSQLGERWLAELPAVRGVRWTGFWRGFPVASVASATTLVRAAEKVWDAAPVESVTVTGLNANGARVLAGSPVFDRLRAFTLEGYSARHEGERPLRTLFGSPRAKALRRLALLSALGEAGLIAVFASEHLTGLEWLGVGSGEMTDGAAEAFLAAPGLRSVRGGVFTSYRLTAKWRARLQARFPHAAV
;
A
#
# COMPACT_ATOMS: atom_id res chain seq x y z
N MET A 1 21.24 8.97 -16.60
CA MET A 1 22.35 9.26 -15.68
C MET A 1 21.88 9.09 -14.24
N TRP A 2 22.75 8.56 -13.39
CA TRP A 2 22.56 8.44 -11.96
C TRP A 2 22.70 9.81 -11.29
N GLN A 3 21.69 10.22 -10.53
CA GLN A 3 21.69 11.48 -9.80
C GLN A 3 21.53 11.22 -8.30
N PRO A 4 22.25 11.96 -7.44
CA PRO A 4 22.13 11.80 -6.00
C PRO A 4 20.71 12.15 -5.54
N PHE A 5 20.26 11.49 -4.47
CA PHE A 5 19.05 11.89 -3.76
C PHE A 5 19.31 13.10 -2.86
N ASP A 6 18.33 14.01 -2.79
CA ASP A 6 18.24 14.96 -1.68
C ASP A 6 18.01 14.15 -0.39
N THR A 7 19.00 14.16 0.50
CA THR A 7 18.98 13.36 1.73
C THR A 7 18.59 14.23 2.91
N PHE A 8 17.51 13.83 3.60
CA PHE A 8 17.01 14.45 4.82
C PHE A 8 17.43 13.63 6.03
N GLY A 9 18.14 14.28 6.95
CA GLY A 9 18.78 13.63 8.10
C GLY A 9 20.25 13.34 7.84
N GLU A 10 20.93 12.85 8.86
CA GLU A 10 22.38 12.66 8.87
C GLU A 10 22.72 11.27 9.40
N ILE A 11 23.58 10.56 8.67
CA ILE A 11 24.24 9.35 9.17
C ILE A 11 25.40 9.82 10.03
N LYS A 12 25.33 9.59 11.33
CA LYS A 12 26.37 10.03 12.27
C LYS A 12 27.42 8.96 12.44
N GLY A 13 28.67 9.39 12.62
CA GLY A 13 29.77 8.48 12.93
C GLY A 13 30.45 7.90 11.71
N ARG A 14 31.49 7.10 11.96
CA ARG A 14 32.25 6.42 10.92
C ARG A 14 31.50 5.16 10.48
N VAL A 15 31.28 5.02 9.18
CA VAL A 15 30.59 3.87 8.59
C VAL A 15 31.47 2.63 8.75
N ARG A 16 30.90 1.59 9.35
CA ARG A 16 31.49 0.25 9.50
C ARG A 16 31.06 -0.67 8.37
N GLY A 17 29.84 -0.49 7.89
CA GLY A 17 29.36 -1.17 6.71
C GLY A 17 27.98 -0.71 6.26
N VAL A 18 27.66 -1.07 5.04
CA VAL A 18 26.37 -0.79 4.41
C VAL A 18 25.79 -2.06 3.80
N SER A 19 24.47 -2.16 3.74
CA SER A 19 23.83 -3.20 2.96
C SER A 19 23.78 -2.82 1.48
N VAL A 20 23.47 -3.78 0.60
CA VAL A 20 23.00 -3.43 -0.75
C VAL A 20 21.68 -2.65 -0.67
N PRO A 21 21.29 -1.88 -1.69
CA PRO A 21 19.94 -1.37 -1.78
C PRO A 21 18.94 -2.53 -1.86
N TYR A 22 17.94 -2.56 -1.00
CA TYR A 22 16.90 -3.60 -1.00
C TYR A 22 15.65 -3.16 -1.79
N PRO A 23 14.89 -4.11 -2.37
CA PRO A 23 13.67 -3.81 -3.14
C PRO A 23 12.59 -3.02 -2.37
N ASN A 24 12.65 -3.00 -1.04
CA ASN A 24 11.77 -2.18 -0.20
C ASN A 24 12.16 -0.69 -0.19
N GLY A 25 13.21 -0.29 -0.91
CA GLY A 25 13.69 1.10 -0.96
C GLY A 25 14.59 1.47 0.22
N GLN A 26 15.28 0.50 0.84
CA GLN A 26 16.08 0.72 2.04
C GLN A 26 17.55 0.28 1.85
N VAL A 27 18.45 1.03 2.48
CA VAL A 27 19.86 0.67 2.73
C VAL A 27 20.06 0.71 4.24
N LEU A 28 20.57 -0.38 4.84
CA LEU A 28 21.05 -0.32 6.21
C LEU A 28 22.47 0.22 6.25
N VAL A 29 22.71 1.13 7.18
CA VAL A 29 24.02 1.74 7.39
C VAL A 29 24.41 1.55 8.83
N TRP A 30 25.45 0.75 9.06
CA TRP A 30 26.00 0.52 10.38
C TRP A 30 27.23 1.39 10.59
N THR A 31 27.25 2.14 11.68
CA THR A 31 28.32 3.06 12.07
C THR A 31 28.79 2.77 13.49
N ASP A 32 29.89 3.40 13.90
CA ASP A 32 30.32 3.43 15.31
C ASP A 32 29.38 4.22 16.24
N ARG A 33 28.41 4.97 15.71
CA ARG A 33 27.39 5.71 16.46
C ARG A 33 26.01 5.05 16.46
N GLY A 34 25.85 3.91 15.79
CA GLY A 34 24.62 3.15 15.79
C GLY A 34 24.28 2.54 14.42
N LEU A 35 23.10 1.95 14.35
CA LEU A 35 22.50 1.43 13.12
C LEU A 35 21.49 2.45 12.58
N PHE A 36 21.57 2.74 11.30
CA PHE A 36 20.69 3.65 10.59
C PHE A 36 20.03 2.92 9.42
N SER A 37 18.87 3.43 9.01
CA SER A 37 18.30 3.12 7.70
C SER A 37 18.25 4.36 6.85
N LEU A 38 18.75 4.24 5.63
CA LEU A 38 18.60 5.22 4.58
C LEU A 38 17.54 4.70 3.60
N TRP A 39 16.41 5.38 3.56
CA TRP A 39 15.29 5.07 2.67
C TRP A 39 15.37 5.93 1.41
N TYR A 40 15.23 5.37 0.22
CA TYR A 40 15.41 6.08 -1.05
C TYR A 40 14.16 5.96 -1.95
N PHE A 41 13.26 6.95 -1.87
CA PHE A 41 12.00 7.00 -2.65
C PHE A 41 11.96 8.19 -3.62
N ARG A 42 11.17 9.24 -3.35
CA ARG A 42 11.27 10.53 -4.07
C ARG A 42 12.44 11.38 -3.56
N SER A 43 12.75 11.22 -2.28
CA SER A 43 13.85 11.82 -1.53
C SER A 43 14.44 10.74 -0.62
N ALA A 44 15.67 10.94 -0.15
CA ALA A 44 16.29 10.03 0.80
C ALA A 44 16.03 10.49 2.24
N PHE A 45 15.72 9.55 3.14
CA PHE A 45 15.51 9.84 4.56
C PHE A 45 16.35 8.92 5.44
N VAL A 46 16.99 9.48 6.46
CA VAL A 46 17.80 8.73 7.42
C VAL A 46 17.06 8.60 8.74
N ASN A 47 16.89 7.36 9.21
CA ASN A 47 16.35 7.05 10.53
C ASN A 47 17.36 6.27 11.36
N GLU A 48 17.59 6.69 12.60
CA GLU A 48 18.34 5.90 13.59
C GLU A 48 17.46 4.72 14.05
N LEU A 49 17.99 3.51 13.91
CA LEU A 49 17.30 2.26 14.23
C LEU A 49 17.73 1.71 15.59
N ALA A 50 19.03 1.74 15.89
CA ALA A 50 19.59 1.17 17.11
C ALA A 50 20.84 1.94 17.57
N ARG A 51 21.04 1.99 18.89
CA ARG A 51 22.25 2.55 19.52
C ARG A 51 23.47 1.63 19.30
N PRO A 52 24.72 2.10 19.48
CA PRO A 52 25.94 1.34 19.19
C PRO A 52 25.96 -0.08 19.77
N ASP A 53 25.71 -0.24 21.08
CA ASP A 53 25.78 -1.55 21.75
C ASP A 53 24.73 -2.52 21.21
N GLN A 54 23.54 -2.02 20.88
CA GLN A 54 22.47 -2.81 20.28
C GLN A 54 22.85 -3.20 18.85
N ALA A 55 23.34 -2.26 18.04
CA ALA A 55 23.77 -2.50 16.67
C ALA A 55 24.84 -3.62 16.59
N GLU A 56 25.81 -3.62 17.51
CA GLU A 56 26.84 -4.64 17.59
C GLU A 56 26.26 -6.04 17.83
N SER A 57 25.27 -6.17 18.73
CA SER A 57 24.63 -7.47 19.02
C SER A 57 23.74 -8.02 17.90
N LEU A 58 23.37 -7.19 16.93
CA LEU A 58 22.54 -7.58 15.77
C LEU A 58 23.38 -8.14 14.62
N PHE A 59 24.71 -7.98 14.68
CA PHE A 59 25.62 -8.39 13.62
C PHE A 59 26.30 -9.72 13.94
N ASP A 60 26.25 -10.64 12.99
CA ASP A 60 27.00 -11.89 13.04
C ASP A 60 28.27 -11.77 12.19
N ALA A 61 29.42 -11.68 12.87
CA ALA A 61 30.73 -11.54 12.23
C ALA A 61 31.15 -12.79 11.43
N ALA A 62 30.63 -13.98 11.74
CA ALA A 62 30.96 -15.18 10.99
C ALA A 62 30.28 -15.19 9.61
N THR A 63 29.06 -14.68 9.53
CA THR A 63 28.26 -14.69 8.29
C THR A 63 28.26 -13.35 7.56
N GLY A 64 28.64 -12.25 8.22
CA GLY A 64 28.57 -10.90 7.64
C GLY A 64 27.16 -10.35 7.56
N VAL A 65 26.24 -10.91 8.35
CA VAL A 65 24.81 -10.61 8.28
C VAL A 65 24.41 -9.83 9.51
N LEU A 66 23.73 -8.70 9.30
CA LEU A 66 23.04 -7.96 10.34
C LEU A 66 21.56 -8.34 10.32
N THR A 67 21.00 -8.76 11.46
CA THR A 67 19.58 -9.10 11.55
C THR A 67 18.81 -7.95 12.21
N TRP A 68 17.80 -7.42 11.52
CA TRP A 68 16.95 -6.35 12.05
C TRP A 68 15.47 -6.64 11.75
N ASN A 69 14.60 -6.56 12.76
CA ASN A 69 13.17 -6.87 12.66
C ASN A 69 12.88 -8.24 12.00
N GLY A 70 13.70 -9.25 12.29
CA GLY A 70 13.56 -10.60 11.73
C GLY A 70 13.99 -10.75 10.27
N ALA A 71 14.52 -9.70 9.64
CA ALA A 71 15.10 -9.75 8.30
C ALA A 71 16.63 -9.75 8.36
N ALA A 72 17.24 -10.54 7.48
CA ALA A 72 18.69 -10.68 7.36
C ALA A 72 19.24 -9.74 6.28
N TYR A 73 20.20 -8.91 6.65
CA TYR A 73 20.84 -7.94 5.78
C TYR A 73 22.32 -8.28 5.61
N ARG A 74 22.73 -8.58 4.38
CA ARG A 74 24.15 -8.79 4.10
C ARG A 74 24.85 -7.44 4.12
N MET A 75 25.85 -7.32 4.98
CA MET A 75 26.62 -6.08 5.13
C MET A 75 27.91 -6.14 4.29
N LEU A 76 28.25 -5.00 3.71
CA LEU A 76 29.42 -4.73 2.87
C LEU A 76 30.32 -3.69 3.56
N GLY A 77 31.58 -3.61 3.17
CA GLY A 77 32.57 -2.71 3.77
C GLY A 77 33.42 -3.40 4.82
N ALA A 78 33.93 -2.65 5.81
CA ALA A 78 34.89 -3.17 6.81
C ALA A 78 34.37 -4.34 7.65
N CYS A 79 33.05 -4.47 7.82
CA CYS A 79 32.45 -5.59 8.56
C CYS A 79 32.28 -6.87 7.73
N ALA A 80 32.49 -6.85 6.41
CA ALA A 80 32.22 -8.01 5.55
C ALA A 80 33.23 -9.17 5.80
N PRO A 81 32.77 -10.44 5.88
CA PRO A 81 33.65 -11.60 5.99
C PRO A 81 34.59 -11.68 4.79
N ALA A 82 35.86 -12.01 5.04
CA ALA A 82 36.96 -12.03 4.07
C ALA A 82 37.46 -10.64 3.58
N ASN A 83 36.96 -9.54 4.14
CA ASN A 83 37.51 -8.19 3.89
C ASN A 83 37.49 -7.81 2.39
N ASP A 84 36.52 -8.33 1.61
CA ASP A 84 36.32 -7.95 0.20
C ASP A 84 35.80 -6.50 0.18
N PRO A 85 36.68 -5.50 -0.02
CA PRO A 85 36.33 -4.12 0.30
C PRO A 85 35.40 -3.53 -0.77
N ARG A 86 35.21 -4.22 -1.90
CA ARG A 86 34.67 -3.69 -3.15
C ARG A 86 33.65 -4.66 -3.75
N ALA A 87 32.48 -4.72 -3.13
CA ALA A 87 31.38 -5.52 -3.67
C ALA A 87 30.87 -4.91 -4.98
N PHE A 88 31.04 -5.63 -6.10
CA PHE A 88 30.51 -5.25 -7.40
C PHE A 88 29.20 -5.98 -7.67
N THR A 89 28.10 -5.25 -7.83
CA THR A 89 26.87 -5.82 -8.37
C THR A 89 26.71 -5.46 -9.84
N ARG A 90 26.14 -6.38 -10.62
CA ARG A 90 25.69 -6.09 -11.98
C ARG A 90 24.30 -5.49 -11.90
N HIS A 91 24.06 -4.44 -12.66
CA HIS A 91 22.73 -3.93 -12.87
C HIS A 91 21.91 -4.97 -13.67
N PRO A 92 20.61 -5.18 -13.40
CA PRO A 92 19.77 -6.12 -14.16
C PRO A 92 19.80 -5.86 -15.68
N GLY A 93 19.89 -4.59 -16.08
CA GLY A 93 20.07 -4.16 -17.47
C GLY A 93 21.47 -4.37 -18.08
N GLY A 94 22.38 -5.08 -17.40
CA GLY A 94 23.70 -5.46 -17.93
C GLY A 94 24.85 -4.48 -17.61
N ASP A 95 24.55 -3.29 -17.08
CA ASP A 95 25.55 -2.32 -16.66
C ASP A 95 26.38 -2.82 -15.46
N ARG A 96 27.56 -2.25 -15.31
CA ARG A 96 28.49 -2.54 -14.20
C ARG A 96 28.93 -1.24 -13.57
N VAL A 97 29.26 -1.27 -12.29
CA VAL A 97 29.95 -0.16 -11.62
C VAL A 97 31.32 -0.64 -11.21
N ALA A 98 32.33 0.21 -11.40
CA ALA A 98 33.72 -0.07 -11.05
C ALA A 98 34.28 1.10 -10.25
N LEU A 99 34.97 0.82 -9.15
CA LEU A 99 35.70 1.83 -8.39
C LEU A 99 37.09 1.97 -9.00
N ASP A 100 37.49 3.22 -9.23
CA ASP A 100 38.82 3.60 -9.71
C ASP A 100 39.56 4.38 -8.60
N PRO A 101 40.51 3.74 -7.90
CA PRO A 101 41.32 4.39 -6.87
C PRO A 101 42.28 5.44 -7.41
N ASP A 102 42.68 5.38 -8.68
CA ASP A 102 43.66 6.33 -9.23
C ASP A 102 43.01 7.71 -9.45
N THR A 103 41.71 7.72 -9.74
CA THR A 103 40.92 8.94 -9.98
C THR A 103 39.93 9.27 -8.85
N ASP A 104 39.96 8.50 -7.75
CA ASP A 104 39.01 8.57 -6.62
C ASP A 104 37.52 8.59 -7.06
N ALA A 105 37.18 7.73 -8.03
CA ALA A 105 35.88 7.76 -8.69
C ALA A 105 35.21 6.39 -8.77
N ALA A 106 33.91 6.41 -9.06
CA ALA A 106 33.14 5.25 -9.51
C ALA A 106 32.71 5.46 -10.96
N HIS A 107 33.05 4.52 -11.83
CA HIS A 107 32.61 4.49 -13.22
C HIS A 107 31.43 3.54 -13.40
N VAL A 108 30.33 4.07 -13.92
CA VAL A 108 29.22 3.28 -14.45
C VAL A 108 29.55 2.91 -15.89
N LEU A 109 29.72 1.62 -16.14
CA LEU A 109 30.10 1.03 -17.41
C LEU A 109 28.88 0.36 -18.05
N ASP A 110 28.71 0.49 -19.36
CA ASP A 110 27.73 -0.32 -20.09
C ASP A 110 28.17 -1.79 -20.22
N ALA A 111 27.30 -2.62 -20.82
CA ALA A 111 27.58 -4.03 -21.06
C ALA A 111 28.83 -4.29 -21.94
N ALA A 112 29.25 -3.31 -22.76
CA ALA A 112 30.46 -3.37 -23.58
C ALA A 112 31.70 -2.84 -22.86
N GLY A 113 31.58 -2.38 -21.61
CA GLY A 113 32.67 -1.85 -20.81
C GLY A 113 33.00 -0.38 -21.06
N ARG A 114 32.14 0.38 -21.77
CA ARG A 114 32.37 1.82 -21.99
C ARG A 114 31.83 2.62 -20.82
N VAL A 115 32.57 3.65 -20.39
CA VAL A 115 32.15 4.57 -19.32
C VAL A 115 30.94 5.39 -19.80
N GLN A 116 29.80 5.18 -19.15
CA GLN A 116 28.57 5.94 -19.34
C GLN A 116 28.50 7.14 -18.42
N GLN A 117 29.07 7.03 -17.21
CA GLN A 117 29.10 8.10 -16.22
C GLN A 117 30.24 7.88 -15.23
N THR A 118 30.88 8.97 -14.80
CA THR A 118 31.84 8.99 -13.70
C THR A 118 31.24 9.74 -12.52
N ILE A 119 31.38 9.19 -11.31
CA ILE A 119 30.95 9.79 -10.05
C ILE A 119 32.20 9.96 -9.18
N GLU A 120 32.56 11.19 -8.86
CA GLU A 120 33.80 11.52 -8.16
C GLU A 120 33.64 11.53 -6.62
N GLY A 121 34.78 11.53 -5.93
CA GLY A 121 34.88 11.70 -4.49
C GLY A 121 34.28 10.52 -3.73
N VAL A 122 34.57 9.29 -4.16
CA VAL A 122 34.01 8.04 -3.58
C VAL A 122 34.89 7.50 -2.46
N GLY A 123 36.00 8.18 -2.13
CA GLY A 123 36.94 7.73 -1.11
C GLY A 123 37.64 6.42 -1.49
N ALA A 124 37.59 6.03 -2.76
CA ALA A 124 38.19 4.80 -3.28
C ALA A 124 39.72 4.81 -3.15
N ALA A 125 40.32 5.99 -3.15
CA ALA A 125 41.76 6.20 -2.99
C ALA A 125 42.17 6.44 -1.53
N SER A 126 41.37 7.23 -0.80
CA SER A 126 41.75 7.81 0.49
C SER A 126 41.27 7.02 1.70
N GLU A 127 40.24 6.19 1.53
CA GLU A 127 39.65 5.43 2.63
C GLU A 127 40.03 3.94 2.58
N PRO A 128 40.06 3.25 3.74
CA PRO A 128 40.40 1.83 3.83
C PRO A 128 39.47 0.90 3.03
N TRP A 129 38.26 1.35 2.68
CA TRP A 129 37.33 0.63 1.82
C TRP A 129 36.35 1.57 1.14
N ALA A 130 35.79 1.14 0.00
CA ALA A 130 34.70 1.81 -0.67
C ALA A 130 33.83 0.78 -1.39
N VAL A 131 32.51 0.96 -1.34
CA VAL A 131 31.50 0.08 -1.92
C VAL A 131 30.78 0.81 -3.04
N ALA A 132 30.52 0.10 -4.15
CA ALA A 132 29.66 0.56 -5.22
C ALA A 132 28.72 -0.55 -5.67
N ALA A 133 27.43 -0.43 -5.36
CA ALA A 133 26.46 -1.49 -5.60
C ALA A 133 25.14 -0.94 -6.16
N PHE A 134 24.71 -1.50 -7.28
CA PHE A 134 23.31 -1.42 -7.73
C PHE A 134 22.40 -2.25 -6.84
N GLY A 135 21.16 -1.77 -6.70
CA GLY A 135 20.06 -2.54 -6.14
C GLY A 135 19.68 -3.69 -7.07
N PRO A 136 19.13 -4.79 -6.53
CA PRO A 136 18.71 -5.94 -7.32
C PRO A 136 17.55 -5.61 -8.28
N ASP A 137 16.80 -4.53 -8.02
CA ASP A 137 15.75 -4.02 -8.91
C ASP A 137 16.27 -3.01 -9.95
N GLY A 138 17.58 -2.69 -9.93
CA GLY A 138 18.20 -1.70 -10.81
C GLY A 138 17.75 -0.25 -10.58
N LYS A 139 17.02 0.06 -9.52
CA LYS A 139 16.45 1.41 -9.32
C LYS A 139 17.37 2.35 -8.57
N ALA A 140 18.33 1.79 -7.82
CA ALA A 140 19.28 2.56 -7.03
C ALA A 140 20.72 2.11 -7.26
N LEU A 141 21.63 3.06 -7.10
CA LEU A 141 23.06 2.84 -6.95
C LEU A 141 23.47 3.39 -5.58
N VAL A 142 24.12 2.58 -4.76
CA VAL A 142 24.75 2.99 -3.50
C VAL A 142 26.24 3.11 -3.71
N LEU A 143 26.79 4.24 -3.27
CA LEU A 143 28.21 4.44 -3.06
C LEU A 143 28.44 4.69 -1.57
N ALA A 144 29.37 3.96 -0.95
CA ALA A 144 29.65 4.12 0.47
C ALA A 144 31.13 3.96 0.77
N ASP A 145 31.61 4.71 1.74
CA ASP A 145 32.95 4.66 2.30
C ASP A 145 32.84 4.94 3.82
N PRO A 146 33.92 4.86 4.61
CA PRO A 146 33.89 5.13 6.05
C PRO A 146 33.35 6.50 6.46
N THR A 147 33.35 7.48 5.55
CA THR A 147 32.95 8.86 5.82
C THR A 147 31.57 9.21 5.25
N HIS A 148 31.17 8.60 4.13
CA HIS A 148 29.91 8.95 3.45
C HIS A 148 29.14 7.72 2.97
N VAL A 149 27.81 7.85 2.93
CA VAL A 149 26.92 6.97 2.18
C VAL A 149 26.05 7.82 1.28
N ARG A 150 26.07 7.54 -0.02
CA ARG A 150 25.29 8.24 -1.05
C ARG A 150 24.46 7.25 -1.83
N VAL A 151 23.20 7.60 -2.06
CA VAL A 151 22.30 6.83 -2.90
C VAL A 151 21.91 7.66 -4.11
N PHE A 152 21.87 7.03 -5.27
CA PHE A 152 21.57 7.65 -6.55
C PHE A 152 20.34 7.01 -7.17
N ARG A 153 19.50 7.83 -7.79
CA ARG A 153 18.40 7.40 -8.67
C ARG A 153 18.81 7.50 -10.13
N TYR A 154 18.27 6.64 -10.96
CA TYR A 154 18.40 6.79 -12.40
C TYR A 154 17.44 7.87 -12.93
N GLN A 155 17.96 8.88 -13.62
CA GLN A 155 17.19 9.82 -14.44
C GLN A 155 17.58 9.71 -15.91
N ALA A 156 16.61 9.47 -16.79
CA ALA A 156 16.87 9.47 -18.24
C ALA A 156 17.16 10.90 -18.75
N GLU A 157 18.14 11.05 -19.63
CA GLU A 157 18.33 12.31 -20.38
C GLU A 157 17.31 12.39 -21.51
N ALA A 158 16.76 13.59 -21.75
CA ALA A 158 15.85 13.84 -22.87
C ALA A 158 16.53 13.46 -24.20
N GLY A 159 15.90 12.58 -24.99
CA GLY A 159 16.43 12.13 -26.28
C GLY A 159 17.49 11.02 -26.22
N LYS A 160 17.98 10.65 -25.04
CA LYS A 160 18.79 9.42 -24.81
C LYS A 160 18.05 8.43 -23.91
N GLU A 161 16.73 8.41 -24.03
CA GLU A 161 15.89 7.41 -23.40
C GLU A 161 16.32 6.03 -23.95
N ARG A 162 16.75 5.12 -23.07
CA ARG A 162 16.98 3.71 -23.43
C ARG A 162 15.72 3.16 -24.10
N PRO A 163 15.81 2.20 -25.05
CA PRO A 163 14.68 1.77 -25.87
C PRO A 163 13.47 1.43 -25.00
N ARG A 164 12.50 2.35 -25.04
CA ARG A 164 11.28 2.38 -24.24
C ARG A 164 10.21 1.39 -24.73
N TRP A 165 10.57 0.36 -25.49
CA TRP A 165 9.56 -0.58 -26.00
C TRP A 165 9.06 -1.52 -24.90
N ALA A 166 9.85 -1.82 -23.86
CA ALA A 166 9.38 -2.54 -22.67
C ALA A 166 8.70 -1.65 -21.62
N ALA A 167 8.70 -0.32 -21.77
CA ALA A 167 8.11 0.61 -20.79
C ALA A 167 6.91 1.40 -21.33
N VAL A 168 6.84 1.66 -22.64
CA VAL A 168 5.69 2.35 -23.28
C VAL A 168 4.61 1.35 -23.68
N ALA A 169 4.99 0.14 -24.12
CA ALA A 169 4.04 -0.98 -24.22
C ALA A 169 3.57 -1.39 -22.83
N ALA A 170 4.49 -1.64 -21.89
CA ALA A 170 4.11 -2.03 -20.53
C ALA A 170 3.28 -0.98 -19.78
N ALA A 171 3.50 0.33 -19.94
CA ALA A 171 2.64 1.35 -19.32
C ALA A 171 1.24 1.43 -19.99
N ALA A 172 1.17 1.23 -21.31
CA ALA A 172 -0.11 1.16 -22.02
C ALA A 172 -0.88 -0.12 -21.65
N ASP A 173 -0.19 -1.26 -21.56
CA ASP A 173 -0.70 -2.57 -21.17
C ASP A 173 -1.14 -2.54 -19.70
N GLN A 174 -0.33 -1.95 -18.81
CA GLN A 174 -0.70 -1.70 -17.42
C GLN A 174 -1.97 -0.84 -17.34
N LYS A 175 -2.03 0.26 -18.10
CA LYS A 175 -3.22 1.13 -18.11
C LYS A 175 -4.45 0.41 -18.66
N GLN A 176 -4.29 -0.47 -19.66
CA GLN A 176 -5.37 -1.30 -20.17
C GLN A 176 -5.84 -2.34 -19.15
N LEU A 177 -4.93 -3.00 -18.44
CA LEU A 177 -5.25 -3.93 -17.36
C LEU A 177 -5.98 -3.24 -16.21
N LEU A 178 -5.50 -2.06 -15.79
CA LEU A 178 -6.18 -1.25 -14.77
C LEU A 178 -7.57 -0.78 -15.23
N ARG A 179 -7.74 -0.44 -16.51
CA ARG A 179 -9.07 -0.15 -17.09
C ARG A 179 -9.96 -1.38 -17.09
N ALA A 180 -9.44 -2.55 -17.44
CA ALA A 180 -10.21 -3.80 -17.42
C ALA A 180 -10.71 -4.14 -16.00
N VAL A 181 -9.93 -3.84 -14.96
CA VAL A 181 -10.38 -3.93 -13.55
C VAL A 181 -11.50 -2.93 -13.26
N GLN A 182 -11.39 -1.69 -13.75
CA GLN A 182 -12.44 -0.67 -13.56
C GLN A 182 -13.75 -1.01 -14.29
N ASP A 183 -13.66 -1.61 -15.47
CA ASP A 183 -14.80 -1.98 -16.29
C ASP A 183 -15.50 -3.24 -15.77
N ASN A 184 -14.75 -4.12 -15.09
CA ASN A 184 -15.24 -5.39 -14.52
C ASN A 184 -14.96 -5.49 -13.01
N PRO A 185 -15.47 -4.57 -12.19
CA PRO A 185 -15.12 -4.47 -10.77
C PRO A 185 -15.57 -5.69 -9.96
N ASP A 186 -16.60 -6.43 -10.39
CA ASP A 186 -17.09 -7.61 -9.67
C ASP A 186 -16.19 -8.85 -9.87
N GLU A 187 -15.40 -8.91 -10.95
CA GLU A 187 -14.61 -10.09 -11.37
C GLU A 187 -13.16 -10.06 -10.90
N ASP A 188 -12.63 -11.16 -10.35
CA ASP A 188 -11.21 -11.24 -9.99
C ASP A 188 -10.30 -11.45 -11.21
N THR A 189 -10.80 -11.95 -12.35
CA THR A 189 -9.99 -12.29 -13.53
C THR A 189 -9.07 -11.14 -14.00
N PRO A 190 -9.55 -9.90 -14.22
CA PRO A 190 -8.68 -8.81 -14.64
C PRO A 190 -7.63 -8.43 -13.58
N ARG A 191 -7.94 -8.69 -12.29
CA ARG A 191 -7.01 -8.43 -11.18
C ARG A 191 -5.90 -9.47 -11.14
N LEU A 192 -6.24 -10.73 -11.42
CA LEU A 192 -5.26 -11.81 -11.52
C LEU A 192 -4.36 -11.61 -12.74
N MET A 193 -4.91 -11.18 -13.88
CA MET A 193 -4.10 -10.78 -15.04
C MET A 193 -3.17 -9.61 -14.72
N TYR A 194 -3.65 -8.62 -13.96
CA TYR A 194 -2.79 -7.53 -13.46
C TYR A 194 -1.72 -8.03 -12.49
N ALA A 195 -2.03 -9.03 -11.65
CA ALA A 195 -1.04 -9.66 -10.78
C ALA A 195 0.03 -10.41 -11.56
N ASP A 196 -0.34 -11.16 -12.61
CA ASP A 196 0.61 -11.84 -13.49
C ASP A 196 1.53 -10.81 -14.16
N TRP A 197 0.97 -9.71 -14.66
CA TRP A 197 1.75 -8.60 -15.19
C TRP A 197 2.72 -7.99 -14.15
N LEU A 198 2.28 -7.80 -12.90
CA LEU A 198 3.16 -7.30 -11.83
C LEU A 198 4.34 -8.25 -11.55
N GLU A 199 4.09 -9.55 -11.58
CA GLU A 199 5.11 -10.59 -11.36
C GLU A 199 6.13 -10.63 -12.51
N GLU A 200 5.67 -10.48 -13.75
CA GLU A 200 6.51 -10.36 -14.95
C GLU A 200 7.32 -9.04 -15.00
N HIS A 201 6.91 -8.02 -14.23
CA HIS A 201 7.51 -6.69 -14.21
C HIS A 201 8.18 -6.35 -12.86
N ASP A 202 8.82 -7.34 -12.23
CA ASP A 202 9.65 -7.21 -11.03
C ASP A 202 8.92 -6.68 -9.77
N ASP A 203 7.60 -6.90 -9.65
CA ASP A 203 6.83 -6.65 -8.42
C ASP A 203 6.03 -7.89 -7.94
N PRO A 204 6.71 -9.04 -7.72
CA PRO A 204 6.05 -10.29 -7.31
C PRO A 204 5.36 -10.18 -5.95
N ALA A 205 5.84 -9.31 -5.06
CA ALA A 205 5.22 -9.09 -3.76
C ALA A 205 3.85 -8.41 -3.88
N ARG A 206 3.70 -7.43 -4.79
CA ARG A 206 2.40 -6.82 -5.06
C ARG A 206 1.48 -7.77 -5.83
N ALA A 207 2.03 -8.57 -6.75
CA ALA A 207 1.27 -9.62 -7.42
C ALA A 207 0.67 -10.61 -6.40
N GLU A 208 1.49 -11.11 -5.47
CA GLU A 208 1.05 -11.97 -4.39
C GLU A 208 -0.03 -11.29 -3.53
N PHE A 209 0.18 -10.02 -3.17
CA PHE A 209 -0.79 -9.26 -2.37
C PHE A 209 -2.16 -9.14 -3.05
N VAL A 210 -2.19 -8.86 -4.36
CA VAL A 210 -3.44 -8.83 -5.14
C VAL A 210 -4.14 -10.19 -5.09
N ARG A 211 -3.40 -11.28 -5.35
CA ARG A 211 -3.95 -12.65 -5.34
C ARG A 211 -4.49 -13.03 -3.95
N VAL A 212 -3.76 -12.73 -2.88
CA VAL A 212 -4.17 -12.94 -1.49
C VAL A 212 -5.46 -12.19 -1.18
N GLN A 213 -5.54 -10.88 -1.47
CA GLN A 213 -6.74 -10.10 -1.19
C GLN A 213 -7.96 -10.55 -2.01
N CYS A 214 -7.75 -11.04 -3.25
CA CYS A 214 -8.84 -11.62 -4.04
C CYS A 214 -9.37 -12.91 -3.39
N ARG A 215 -8.50 -13.85 -2.99
CA ARG A 215 -8.90 -15.08 -2.27
C ARG A 215 -9.63 -14.77 -0.96
N LEU A 216 -9.12 -13.81 -0.19
CA LEU A 216 -9.75 -13.37 1.05
C LEU A 216 -11.12 -12.74 0.81
N ALA A 217 -11.26 -11.91 -0.22
CA ALA A 217 -12.53 -11.30 -0.57
C ALA A 217 -13.56 -12.34 -0.99
N GLU A 218 -13.18 -13.31 -1.84
CA GLU A 218 -14.06 -14.39 -2.29
C GLU A 218 -14.54 -15.25 -1.13
N ARG A 219 -13.62 -15.73 -0.28
CA ARG A 219 -13.96 -16.53 0.91
C ARG A 219 -14.82 -15.72 1.88
N GLY A 220 -14.44 -14.46 2.07
CA GLY A 220 -15.14 -13.47 2.88
C GLY A 220 -16.57 -13.15 2.43
N ARG A 221 -16.99 -13.53 1.22
CA ARG A 221 -18.40 -13.43 0.78
C ARG A 221 -19.29 -14.52 1.38
N ARG A 222 -18.72 -15.68 1.72
CA ARG A 222 -19.45 -16.83 2.27
C ARG A 222 -19.37 -16.84 3.78
N GLU A 223 -18.15 -16.73 4.30
CA GLU A 223 -17.84 -16.89 5.72
C GLU A 223 -16.77 -15.88 6.15
N PRO A 224 -16.78 -15.37 7.39
CA PRO A 224 -15.70 -14.58 7.93
C PRO A 224 -14.41 -15.38 7.91
N VAL A 225 -13.35 -14.77 7.38
CA VAL A 225 -12.02 -15.37 7.39
C VAL A 225 -11.40 -15.19 8.78
N PRO A 226 -11.05 -16.28 9.50
CA PRO A 226 -10.46 -16.20 10.84
C PRO A 226 -9.13 -15.41 10.85
N PRO A 227 -8.76 -14.74 11.96
CA PRO A 227 -7.47 -14.06 12.05
C PRO A 227 -6.25 -14.98 11.90
N ALA A 228 -6.39 -16.26 12.28
CA ALA A 228 -5.34 -17.27 12.15
C ALA A 228 -5.18 -17.82 10.72
N ASP A 229 -5.98 -17.35 9.77
CA ASP A 229 -5.92 -17.80 8.39
C ASP A 229 -4.58 -17.44 7.73
N PRO A 230 -3.91 -18.37 7.02
CA PRO A 230 -2.62 -18.09 6.40
C PRO A 230 -2.65 -16.93 5.41
N ASP A 231 -3.72 -16.78 4.62
CA ASP A 231 -3.85 -15.67 3.67
C ASP A 231 -4.03 -14.34 4.44
N ARG A 232 -4.73 -14.33 5.59
CA ARG A 232 -4.84 -13.14 6.45
C ARG A 232 -3.50 -12.73 7.05
N GLN A 233 -2.73 -13.70 7.54
CA GLN A 233 -1.41 -13.44 8.09
C GLN A 233 -0.49 -12.91 6.99
N ARG A 234 -0.56 -13.49 5.79
CA ARG A 234 0.24 -13.06 4.65
C ARG A 234 -0.16 -11.67 4.13
N GLU A 235 -1.45 -11.38 4.03
CA GLU A 235 -1.98 -10.04 3.74
C GLU A 235 -1.39 -9.01 4.70
N PHE A 236 -1.47 -9.31 6.01
CA PHE A 236 -0.97 -8.41 7.05
C PHE A 236 0.54 -8.19 6.95
N GLN A 237 1.33 -9.24 6.70
CA GLN A 237 2.78 -9.14 6.50
C GLN A 237 3.12 -8.23 5.31
N LEU A 238 2.56 -8.52 4.15
CA LEU A 238 2.82 -7.76 2.91
C LEU A 238 2.38 -6.30 3.08
N GLN A 239 1.20 -6.06 3.64
CA GLN A 239 0.70 -4.71 3.87
C GLN A 239 1.57 -3.93 4.87
N SER A 240 2.00 -4.56 5.96
CA SER A 240 2.83 -3.91 6.97
C SER A 240 4.24 -3.58 6.46
N GLN A 241 4.77 -4.39 5.54
CA GLN A 241 6.11 -4.20 4.99
C GLN A 241 6.15 -3.26 3.78
N LEU A 242 5.16 -3.33 2.89
CA LEU A 242 5.20 -2.72 1.56
C LEU A 242 3.98 -1.82 1.27
N GLY A 243 2.95 -1.85 2.12
CA GLY A 243 1.71 -1.11 1.88
C GLY A 243 1.93 0.40 1.77
N GLU A 244 2.68 1.00 2.69
CA GLU A 244 3.00 2.43 2.65
C GLU A 244 3.79 2.80 1.39
N ARG A 245 4.71 1.94 0.93
CA ARG A 245 5.42 2.14 -0.36
C ARG A 245 4.41 2.20 -1.51
N TRP A 246 3.52 1.21 -1.62
CA TRP A 246 2.54 1.17 -2.71
C TRP A 246 1.56 2.35 -2.68
N LEU A 247 1.18 2.86 -1.49
CA LEU A 247 0.34 4.06 -1.37
C LEU A 247 1.10 5.34 -1.74
N ALA A 248 2.39 5.42 -1.44
CA ALA A 248 3.24 6.57 -1.76
C ALA A 248 3.54 6.71 -3.27
N GLU A 249 3.39 5.63 -4.05
CA GLU A 249 3.47 5.64 -5.52
C GLU A 249 2.29 6.42 -6.15
N LEU A 250 1.15 6.55 -5.45
CA LEU A 250 -0.03 7.22 -5.96
C LEU A 250 0.11 8.76 -5.97
N PRO A 251 -0.54 9.46 -6.91
CA PRO A 251 -0.50 10.91 -6.96
C PRO A 251 -1.21 11.52 -5.74
N ALA A 252 -0.72 12.69 -5.32
CA ALA A 252 -1.41 13.51 -4.33
C ALA A 252 -2.66 14.12 -4.98
N VAL A 253 -3.84 13.77 -4.48
CA VAL A 253 -5.11 14.33 -4.92
C VAL A 253 -5.71 15.17 -3.79
N ARG A 254 -5.97 16.45 -4.06
CA ARG A 254 -6.45 17.40 -3.05
C ARG A 254 -7.71 16.87 -2.35
N GLY A 255 -7.64 16.72 -1.02
CA GLY A 255 -8.76 16.27 -0.19
C GLY A 255 -9.02 14.76 -0.20
N VAL A 256 -8.13 13.98 -0.80
CA VAL A 256 -8.16 12.51 -0.81
C VAL A 256 -6.91 12.00 -0.10
N ARG A 257 -7.10 11.00 0.75
CA ARG A 257 -6.02 10.22 1.37
C ARG A 257 -6.16 8.77 0.94
N TRP A 258 -5.07 8.13 0.56
CA TRP A 258 -5.04 6.70 0.26
C TRP A 258 -4.88 5.91 1.56
N THR A 259 -5.77 4.96 1.85
CA THR A 259 -5.84 4.32 3.18
C THR A 259 -6.05 2.81 3.11
N GLY A 260 -4.95 2.08 2.90
CA GLY A 260 -4.99 0.62 2.80
C GLY A 260 -5.55 0.14 1.46
N PHE A 261 -5.99 -1.11 1.42
CA PHE A 261 -6.30 -1.81 0.17
C PHE A 261 -7.57 -2.65 0.25
N TRP A 262 -8.21 -2.80 -0.90
CA TRP A 262 -9.35 -3.67 -1.14
C TRP A 262 -9.13 -4.43 -2.46
N ARG A 263 -9.09 -5.77 -2.38
CA ARG A 263 -8.83 -6.66 -3.54
C ARG A 263 -7.59 -6.25 -4.36
N GLY A 264 -6.53 -5.85 -3.67
CA GLY A 264 -5.25 -5.47 -4.25
C GLY A 264 -5.11 -4.00 -4.65
N PHE A 265 -6.17 -3.20 -4.53
CA PHE A 265 -6.20 -1.81 -5.00
C PHE A 265 -6.46 -0.82 -3.86
N PRO A 266 -5.98 0.43 -3.96
CA PRO A 266 -6.05 1.39 -2.86
C PRO A 266 -7.49 1.78 -2.51
N VAL A 267 -7.73 1.98 -1.22
CA VAL A 267 -8.95 2.59 -0.70
C VAL A 267 -8.77 4.11 -0.66
N ALA A 268 -9.78 4.86 -1.09
CA ALA A 268 -9.79 6.32 -0.97
C ALA A 268 -10.51 6.76 0.32
N SER A 269 -9.94 7.67 1.08
CA SER A 269 -10.56 8.30 2.25
C SER A 269 -10.74 9.79 2.00
N VAL A 270 -11.96 10.29 2.22
CA VAL A 270 -12.31 11.70 2.01
C VAL A 270 -13.05 12.28 3.21
N ALA A 271 -12.79 13.56 3.48
CA ALA A 271 -13.49 14.31 4.52
C ALA A 271 -14.94 14.64 4.16
N SER A 272 -15.31 14.62 2.88
CA SER A 272 -16.69 14.83 2.45
C SER A 272 -17.05 14.08 1.17
N ALA A 273 -18.31 13.64 1.05
CA ALA A 273 -18.82 13.02 -0.17
C ALA A 273 -18.71 13.94 -1.42
N THR A 274 -18.83 15.26 -1.25
CA THR A 274 -18.62 16.23 -2.33
C THR A 274 -17.18 16.28 -2.82
N THR A 275 -16.20 15.98 -1.94
CA THR A 275 -14.78 15.92 -2.32
C THR A 275 -14.51 14.70 -3.18
N LEU A 276 -15.10 13.54 -2.86
CA LEU A 276 -15.01 12.35 -3.70
C LEU A 276 -15.51 12.63 -5.12
N VAL A 277 -16.70 13.21 -5.27
CA VAL A 277 -17.28 13.49 -6.60
C VAL A 277 -16.42 14.48 -7.39
N ARG A 278 -15.89 15.53 -6.75
CA ARG A 278 -14.99 16.49 -7.40
C ARG A 278 -13.64 15.90 -7.80
N ALA A 279 -13.13 14.95 -7.01
CA ALA A 279 -11.83 14.32 -7.24
C ALA A 279 -11.90 13.06 -8.12
N ALA A 280 -13.11 12.62 -8.51
CA ALA A 280 -13.34 11.30 -9.08
C ALA A 280 -12.50 11.00 -10.33
N GLU A 281 -12.37 11.94 -11.26
CA GLU A 281 -11.54 11.73 -12.46
C GLU A 281 -10.08 11.41 -12.08
N LYS A 282 -9.49 12.20 -11.18
CA LYS A 282 -8.11 12.01 -10.72
C LYS A 282 -7.95 10.74 -9.89
N VAL A 283 -8.95 10.37 -9.10
CA VAL A 283 -8.92 9.17 -8.26
C VAL A 283 -8.96 7.90 -9.12
N TRP A 284 -9.83 7.85 -10.13
CA TRP A 284 -9.96 6.67 -11.01
C TRP A 284 -8.92 6.63 -12.13
N ASP A 285 -8.34 7.75 -12.57
CA ASP A 285 -7.16 7.71 -13.46
C ASP A 285 -5.91 7.20 -12.70
N ALA A 286 -5.84 7.43 -11.38
CA ALA A 286 -4.75 6.95 -10.54
C ALA A 286 -4.84 5.45 -10.21
N ALA A 287 -6.04 4.92 -9.91
CA ALA A 287 -6.21 3.52 -9.55
C ALA A 287 -7.66 3.00 -9.72
N PRO A 288 -7.87 1.67 -9.85
CA PRO A 288 -9.17 1.01 -9.81
C PRO A 288 -9.83 1.04 -8.41
N VAL A 289 -10.25 2.22 -7.97
CA VAL A 289 -10.86 2.40 -6.64
C VAL A 289 -12.28 1.87 -6.61
N GLU A 290 -12.55 0.96 -5.68
CA GLU A 290 -13.89 0.40 -5.43
C GLU A 290 -14.35 0.55 -3.99
N SER A 291 -13.43 0.91 -3.10
CA SER A 291 -13.67 1.09 -1.68
C SER A 291 -13.38 2.53 -1.29
N VAL A 292 -14.33 3.14 -0.59
CA VAL A 292 -14.16 4.50 -0.07
C VAL A 292 -14.55 4.57 1.40
N THR A 293 -13.79 5.36 2.15
CA THR A 293 -14.20 5.84 3.47
C THR A 293 -14.60 7.30 3.38
N VAL A 294 -15.82 7.63 3.79
CA VAL A 294 -16.32 8.99 3.92
C VAL A 294 -16.47 9.31 5.40
N THR A 295 -15.75 10.32 5.88
CA THR A 295 -15.82 10.74 7.30
C THR A 295 -16.81 11.89 7.54
N GLY A 296 -17.30 12.52 6.48
CA GLY A 296 -18.28 13.61 6.55
C GLY A 296 -19.38 13.46 5.51
N LEU A 297 -20.59 13.19 5.96
CA LEU A 297 -21.79 13.13 5.13
C LEU A 297 -22.82 14.12 5.67
N ASN A 298 -23.22 15.07 4.84
CA ASN A 298 -24.30 16.01 5.12
C ASN A 298 -25.34 15.97 3.99
N ALA A 299 -26.44 16.72 4.13
CA ALA A 299 -27.52 16.73 3.14
C ALA A 299 -27.04 17.02 1.70
N ASN A 300 -26.14 17.99 1.53
CA ASN A 300 -25.61 18.32 0.20
C ASN A 300 -24.69 17.23 -0.34
N GLY A 301 -23.81 16.67 0.50
CA GLY A 301 -22.92 15.57 0.13
C GLY A 301 -23.67 14.30 -0.27
N ALA A 302 -24.71 13.96 0.49
CA ALA A 302 -25.59 12.84 0.17
C ALA A 302 -26.26 13.04 -1.20
N ARG A 303 -26.87 14.19 -1.44
CA ARG A 303 -27.52 14.51 -2.73
C ARG A 303 -26.54 14.47 -3.90
N VAL A 304 -25.36 15.05 -3.73
CA VAL A 304 -24.32 15.10 -4.78
C VAL A 304 -23.80 13.70 -5.13
N LEU A 305 -23.51 12.87 -4.13
CA LEU A 305 -23.04 11.51 -4.38
C LEU A 305 -24.15 10.61 -4.91
N ALA A 306 -25.37 10.69 -4.36
CA ALA A 306 -26.54 9.94 -4.81
C ALA A 306 -26.86 10.15 -6.30
N GLY A 307 -26.67 11.37 -6.80
CA GLY A 307 -26.88 11.73 -8.20
C GLY A 307 -25.70 11.42 -9.12
N SER A 308 -24.54 11.07 -8.58
CA SER A 308 -23.28 10.95 -9.33
C SER A 308 -23.03 9.53 -9.83
N PRO A 309 -22.58 9.33 -11.09
CA PRO A 309 -22.11 8.03 -11.59
C PRO A 309 -20.93 7.43 -10.82
N VAL A 310 -20.25 8.25 -10.02
CA VAL A 310 -19.19 7.77 -9.12
C VAL A 310 -19.75 6.71 -8.15
N PHE A 311 -21.02 6.83 -7.75
CA PHE A 311 -21.60 5.88 -6.79
C PHE A 311 -21.79 4.48 -7.38
N ASP A 312 -22.00 4.35 -8.70
CA ASP A 312 -22.09 3.04 -9.38
C ASP A 312 -20.75 2.29 -9.43
N ARG A 313 -19.64 3.02 -9.28
CA ARG A 313 -18.28 2.46 -9.30
C ARG A 313 -17.87 1.88 -7.94
N LEU A 314 -18.60 2.19 -6.88
CA LEU A 314 -18.27 1.72 -5.54
C LEU A 314 -18.84 0.32 -5.30
N ARG A 315 -18.00 -0.56 -4.73
CA ARG A 315 -18.40 -1.87 -4.21
C ARG A 315 -18.35 -1.91 -2.70
N ALA A 316 -17.50 -1.10 -2.08
CA ALA A 316 -17.42 -0.96 -0.64
C ALA A 316 -17.55 0.51 -0.23
N PHE A 317 -18.41 0.77 0.75
CA PHE A 317 -18.60 2.09 1.32
C PHE A 317 -18.49 2.03 2.84
N THR A 318 -17.61 2.84 3.40
CA THR A 318 -17.46 2.99 4.84
C THR A 318 -17.87 4.40 5.25
N LEU A 319 -18.83 4.49 6.16
CA LEU A 319 -19.26 5.74 6.78
C LEU A 319 -18.71 5.83 8.21
N GLU A 320 -17.79 6.75 8.41
CA GLU A 320 -17.16 7.05 9.69
C GLU A 320 -17.47 8.49 10.10
N GLY A 321 -17.35 8.81 11.39
CA GLY A 321 -17.53 10.17 11.90
C GLY A 321 -18.91 10.81 11.71
N TYR A 322 -19.91 10.08 11.22
CA TYR A 322 -21.26 10.62 11.01
C TYR A 322 -21.94 10.92 12.33
N SER A 323 -22.51 12.11 12.45
CA SER A 323 -23.23 12.53 13.64
C SER A 323 -24.73 12.65 13.36
N ALA A 324 -25.49 11.62 13.71
CA ALA A 324 -26.94 11.64 13.56
C ALA A 324 -27.61 12.77 14.36
N ARG A 325 -27.00 13.21 15.47
CA ARG A 325 -27.46 14.37 16.25
C ARG A 325 -27.47 15.67 15.43
N HIS A 326 -26.48 15.87 14.56
CA HIS A 326 -26.34 17.12 13.79
C HIS A 326 -26.98 17.01 12.41
N GLU A 327 -26.85 15.85 11.75
CA GLU A 327 -27.24 15.68 10.35
C GLU A 327 -28.62 14.98 10.19
N GLY A 328 -29.11 14.32 11.24
CA GLY A 328 -30.35 13.53 11.22
C GLY A 328 -30.24 12.28 10.33
N GLU A 329 -31.38 11.76 9.87
CA GLU A 329 -31.46 10.57 9.01
C GLU A 329 -31.66 10.90 7.52
N ARG A 330 -32.03 12.15 7.20
CA ARG A 330 -32.33 12.58 5.81
C ARG A 330 -31.16 12.37 4.83
N PRO A 331 -29.90 12.67 5.18
CA PRO A 331 -28.78 12.40 4.29
C PRO A 331 -28.62 10.90 3.97
N LEU A 332 -28.85 10.03 4.96
CA LEU A 332 -28.78 8.58 4.78
C LEU A 332 -29.87 8.07 3.83
N ARG A 333 -31.12 8.53 4.04
CA ARG A 333 -32.25 8.22 3.12
C ARG A 333 -31.95 8.69 1.71
N THR A 334 -31.40 9.89 1.56
CA THR A 334 -31.06 10.45 0.24
C THR A 334 -29.98 9.63 -0.46
N LEU A 335 -28.91 9.28 0.25
CA LEU A 335 -27.79 8.54 -0.33
C LEU A 335 -28.18 7.09 -0.68
N PHE A 336 -28.69 6.34 0.28
CA PHE A 336 -29.00 4.93 0.10
C PHE A 336 -30.33 4.69 -0.60
N GLY A 337 -31.21 5.69 -0.68
CA GLY A 337 -32.39 5.69 -1.54
C GLY A 337 -32.08 5.96 -3.02
N SER A 338 -30.82 6.13 -3.40
CA SER A 338 -30.44 6.20 -4.82
C SER A 338 -30.43 4.82 -5.47
N PRO A 339 -31.00 4.64 -6.68
CA PRO A 339 -30.85 3.40 -7.46
C PRO A 339 -29.40 3.02 -7.75
N ARG A 340 -28.47 3.97 -7.69
CA ARG A 340 -27.02 3.75 -7.88
C ARG A 340 -26.40 2.94 -6.72
N ALA A 341 -27.07 2.88 -5.56
CA ALA A 341 -26.62 2.08 -4.41
C ALA A 341 -26.61 0.56 -4.69
N LYS A 342 -27.30 0.09 -5.75
CA LYS A 342 -27.36 -1.34 -6.13
C LYS A 342 -26.00 -1.97 -6.44
N ALA A 343 -25.02 -1.13 -6.77
CA ALA A 343 -23.65 -1.55 -7.04
C ALA A 343 -22.91 -1.96 -5.76
N LEU A 344 -23.31 -1.45 -4.59
CA LEU A 344 -22.63 -1.76 -3.34
C LEU A 344 -22.75 -3.24 -2.98
N ARG A 345 -21.63 -3.81 -2.54
CA ARG A 345 -21.50 -5.18 -2.01
C ARG A 345 -21.19 -5.16 -0.53
N ARG A 346 -20.51 -4.13 -0.04
CA ARG A 346 -20.14 -3.96 1.36
C ARG A 346 -20.47 -2.57 1.87
N LEU A 347 -21.05 -2.53 3.06
CA LEU A 347 -21.38 -1.29 3.76
C LEU A 347 -20.91 -1.40 5.20
N ALA A 348 -20.00 -0.53 5.61
CA ALA A 348 -19.56 -0.41 6.99
C ALA A 348 -20.06 0.91 7.57
N LEU A 349 -20.94 0.82 8.56
CA LEU A 349 -21.51 1.94 9.29
C LEU A 349 -20.82 2.01 10.65
N LEU A 350 -19.65 2.64 10.70
CA LEU A 350 -18.81 2.70 11.91
C LEU A 350 -19.16 3.87 12.83
N SER A 351 -20.15 4.67 12.44
CA SER A 351 -20.62 5.86 13.15
C SER A 351 -21.87 5.56 13.97
N ALA A 352 -22.08 6.35 15.03
CA ALA A 352 -23.31 6.34 15.81
C ALA A 352 -24.47 6.98 15.01
N LEU A 353 -25.21 6.16 14.29
CA LEU A 353 -26.32 6.57 13.42
C LEU A 353 -27.64 6.73 14.18
N GLY A 354 -27.75 6.14 15.36
CA GLY A 354 -29.01 5.93 16.07
C GLY A 354 -29.91 4.92 15.36
N GLU A 355 -30.95 4.48 16.07
CA GLU A 355 -31.97 3.58 15.51
C GLU A 355 -32.64 4.18 14.26
N ALA A 356 -33.03 5.45 14.30
CA ALA A 356 -33.65 6.14 13.17
C ALA A 356 -32.74 6.19 11.92
N GLY A 357 -31.43 6.38 12.12
CA GLY A 357 -30.45 6.37 11.03
C GLY A 357 -30.24 4.98 10.44
N LEU A 358 -30.16 3.94 11.28
CA LEU A 358 -30.08 2.55 10.80
C LEU A 358 -31.34 2.14 10.04
N ILE A 359 -32.53 2.44 10.57
CA ILE A 359 -33.80 2.19 9.89
C ILE A 359 -33.86 2.93 8.56
N ALA A 360 -33.36 4.17 8.49
CA ALA A 360 -33.28 4.92 7.24
C ALA A 360 -32.42 4.24 6.17
N VAL A 361 -31.31 3.59 6.56
CA VAL A 361 -30.49 2.79 5.63
C VAL A 361 -31.21 1.50 5.24
N PHE A 362 -31.78 0.77 6.21
CA PHE A 362 -32.43 -0.53 5.99
C PHE A 362 -33.72 -0.44 5.18
N ALA A 363 -34.39 0.72 5.22
CA ALA A 363 -35.54 1.02 4.39
C ALA A 363 -35.20 1.20 2.90
N SER A 364 -33.92 1.19 2.51
CA SER A 364 -33.54 1.26 1.09
C SER A 364 -33.98 0.01 0.33
N GLU A 365 -34.72 0.22 -0.76
CA GLU A 365 -35.06 -0.82 -1.72
C GLU A 365 -33.95 -1.06 -2.76
N HIS A 366 -32.88 -0.27 -2.72
CA HIS A 366 -31.82 -0.28 -3.74
C HIS A 366 -30.53 -0.97 -3.29
N LEU A 367 -30.37 -1.33 -2.02
CA LEU A 367 -29.22 -2.08 -1.51
C LEU A 367 -29.24 -3.58 -1.87
N THR A 368 -29.93 -3.96 -2.94
CA THR A 368 -30.19 -5.36 -3.37
C THR A 368 -28.93 -6.16 -3.66
N GLY A 369 -27.82 -5.49 -3.96
CA GLY A 369 -26.51 -6.10 -4.18
C GLY A 369 -25.67 -6.26 -2.92
N LEU A 370 -26.12 -5.80 -1.76
CA LEU A 370 -25.31 -5.79 -0.54
C LEU A 370 -25.14 -7.21 0.01
N GLU A 371 -23.89 -7.63 0.20
CA GLU A 371 -23.50 -8.96 0.65
C GLU A 371 -22.99 -8.94 2.10
N TRP A 372 -22.39 -7.82 2.53
CA TRP A 372 -21.83 -7.66 3.86
C TRP A 372 -22.21 -6.32 4.47
N LEU A 373 -22.66 -6.36 5.72
CA LEU A 373 -23.06 -5.18 6.49
C LEU A 373 -22.33 -5.14 7.84
N GLY A 374 -21.64 -4.03 8.11
CA GLY A 374 -21.07 -3.71 9.40
C GLY A 374 -21.88 -2.61 10.07
N VAL A 375 -22.32 -2.84 11.31
CA VAL A 375 -22.92 -1.84 12.18
C VAL A 375 -22.05 -1.75 13.45
N GLY A 376 -21.31 -0.65 13.53
CA GLY A 376 -20.39 -0.36 14.63
C GLY A 376 -21.06 0.31 15.83
N SER A 377 -20.28 0.54 16.88
CA SER A 377 -20.61 1.40 18.04
C SER A 377 -21.79 0.98 18.93
N GLY A 378 -22.18 -0.29 18.95
CA GLY A 378 -23.17 -0.74 19.92
C GLY A 378 -24.62 -0.34 19.57
N GLU A 379 -24.85 0.11 18.34
CA GLU A 379 -26.01 0.86 17.88
C GLU A 379 -27.19 -0.01 17.44
N MET A 380 -27.00 -1.32 17.25
CA MET A 380 -28.08 -2.20 16.80
C MET A 380 -29.10 -2.43 17.92
N THR A 381 -30.23 -1.75 17.89
CA THR A 381 -31.36 -2.00 18.79
C THR A 381 -32.25 -3.14 18.28
N ASP A 382 -33.18 -3.61 19.10
CA ASP A 382 -34.18 -4.60 18.72
C ASP A 382 -35.03 -4.14 17.52
N GLY A 383 -35.46 -2.86 17.52
CA GLY A 383 -36.22 -2.28 16.41
C GLY A 383 -35.40 -2.16 15.11
N ALA A 384 -34.13 -1.79 15.21
CA ALA A 384 -33.24 -1.77 14.05
C ALA A 384 -32.96 -3.20 13.51
N ALA A 385 -32.81 -4.19 14.39
CA ALA A 385 -32.62 -5.59 14.00
C ALA A 385 -33.87 -6.18 13.33
N GLU A 386 -35.06 -5.82 13.83
CA GLU A 386 -36.34 -6.16 13.20
C GLU A 386 -36.44 -5.56 11.79
N ALA A 387 -36.18 -4.26 11.66
CA ALA A 387 -36.18 -3.57 10.38
C ALA A 387 -35.16 -4.18 9.40
N PHE A 388 -33.97 -4.54 9.88
CA PHE A 388 -32.94 -5.18 9.08
C PHE A 388 -33.41 -6.54 8.54
N LEU A 389 -33.96 -7.41 9.40
CA LEU A 389 -34.41 -8.74 9.00
C LEU A 389 -35.64 -8.70 8.08
N ALA A 390 -36.45 -7.64 8.16
CA ALA A 390 -37.60 -7.43 7.29
C ALA A 390 -37.25 -6.73 5.96
N ALA A 391 -36.06 -6.12 5.84
CA ALA A 391 -35.69 -5.28 4.71
C ALA A 391 -35.59 -6.08 3.39
N PRO A 392 -36.45 -5.82 2.39
CA PRO A 392 -36.41 -6.54 1.12
C PRO A 392 -35.11 -6.27 0.33
N GLY A 393 -34.60 -5.04 0.42
CA GLY A 393 -33.34 -4.64 -0.21
C GLY A 393 -32.11 -5.33 0.36
N LEU A 394 -32.18 -5.95 1.55
CA LEU A 394 -31.02 -6.53 2.23
C LEU A 394 -31.01 -8.06 2.26
N ARG A 395 -31.88 -8.70 1.46
CA ARG A 395 -31.97 -10.17 1.38
C ARG A 395 -30.66 -10.84 0.95
N SER A 396 -29.86 -10.15 0.14
CA SER A 396 -28.57 -10.63 -0.37
C SER A 396 -27.45 -10.61 0.68
N VAL A 397 -27.67 -9.97 1.83
CA VAL A 397 -26.67 -9.94 2.91
C VAL A 397 -26.47 -11.36 3.44
N ARG A 398 -25.21 -11.77 3.58
CA ARG A 398 -24.81 -13.11 4.00
C ARG A 398 -24.03 -13.10 5.31
N GLY A 399 -23.39 -11.98 5.62
CA GLY A 399 -22.62 -11.83 6.83
C GLY A 399 -22.46 -10.39 7.23
N GLY A 400 -21.86 -10.18 8.39
CA GLY A 400 -21.72 -8.86 8.95
C GLY A 400 -21.11 -8.85 10.32
N VAL A 401 -20.95 -7.65 10.84
CA VAL A 401 -20.57 -7.40 12.23
C VAL A 401 -21.63 -6.48 12.80
N PHE A 402 -22.35 -6.94 13.82
CA PHE A 402 -23.49 -6.23 14.41
C PHE A 402 -23.19 -5.97 15.90
N THR A 403 -22.24 -5.08 16.17
CA THR A 403 -21.86 -4.77 17.55
C THR A 403 -23.01 -4.07 18.27
N SER A 404 -23.48 -4.62 19.40
CA SER A 404 -24.54 -4.01 20.21
C SER A 404 -24.46 -4.31 21.70
N TYR A 405 -24.63 -3.27 22.51
CA TYR A 405 -24.94 -3.37 23.94
C TYR A 405 -26.43 -3.20 24.25
N ARG A 406 -27.26 -2.91 23.23
CA ARG A 406 -28.72 -2.69 23.36
C ARG A 406 -29.57 -3.83 22.78
N LEU A 407 -28.94 -4.78 22.11
CA LEU A 407 -29.61 -5.92 21.49
C LEU A 407 -29.93 -6.98 22.53
N THR A 408 -31.21 -7.32 22.68
CA THR A 408 -31.62 -8.38 23.61
C THR A 408 -31.19 -9.76 23.13
N ALA A 409 -31.09 -10.73 24.05
CA ALA A 409 -30.71 -12.11 23.73
C ALA A 409 -31.61 -12.74 22.65
N LYS A 410 -32.91 -12.40 22.66
CA LYS A 410 -33.87 -12.83 21.62
C LYS A 410 -33.43 -12.40 20.23
N TRP A 411 -33.13 -11.12 20.03
CA TRP A 411 -32.76 -10.60 18.72
C TRP A 411 -31.34 -10.97 18.32
N ARG A 412 -30.43 -11.10 19.29
CA ARG A 412 -29.10 -11.69 19.06
C ARG A 412 -29.23 -13.10 18.47
N ALA A 413 -30.06 -13.95 19.07
CA ALA A 413 -30.31 -15.29 18.56
C ALA A 413 -30.94 -15.28 17.16
N ARG A 414 -31.86 -14.36 16.86
CA ARG A 414 -32.46 -14.22 15.51
C ARG A 414 -31.45 -13.78 14.46
N LEU A 415 -30.59 -12.79 14.78
CA LEU A 415 -29.52 -12.37 13.88
C LEU A 415 -28.51 -13.49 13.68
N GLN A 416 -28.10 -14.19 14.73
CA GLN A 416 -27.20 -15.35 14.62
C GLN A 416 -27.81 -16.47 13.79
N ALA A 417 -29.11 -16.73 13.93
CA ALA A 417 -29.81 -17.74 13.13
C ALA A 417 -29.83 -17.38 11.63
N ARG A 418 -29.98 -16.08 11.30
CA ARG A 418 -29.92 -15.62 9.90
C ARG A 418 -28.49 -15.54 9.36
N PHE A 419 -27.52 -15.22 10.22
CA PHE A 419 -26.11 -15.00 9.90
C PHE A 419 -25.23 -15.79 10.88
N PRO A 420 -25.09 -17.12 10.70
CA PRO A 420 -24.42 -18.00 11.67
C PRO A 420 -22.97 -17.64 11.99
N HIS A 421 -22.32 -16.92 11.08
CA HIS A 421 -20.93 -16.52 11.21
C HIS A 421 -20.77 -15.01 11.48
N ALA A 422 -21.85 -14.24 11.60
CA ALA A 422 -21.73 -12.85 11.99
C ALA A 422 -21.26 -12.73 13.45
N ALA A 423 -20.49 -11.69 13.75
CA ALA A 423 -20.23 -11.29 15.12
C ALA A 423 -21.41 -10.42 15.61
N VAL A 424 -22.14 -10.90 16.62
CA VAL A 424 -23.37 -10.25 17.14
C VAL A 424 -23.27 -9.99 18.64
#